data_AF-A0A6C0CUG1-F1
#
_entry.id   AF-A0A6C0CUG1-F1
#
_cell.length_a   1.000
_cell.length_b   1.000
_cell.length_c   1.000
_cell.angle_alpha   90.00
_cell.angle_beta   90.00
_cell.angle_gamma   90.00
#
_symmetry.space_group_name_H-M   'P 1'
#
loop_
_entity.id
_entity.type
_entity.pdbx_description
1 polymer ?
#
loop_
_entity_poly.entity_id
_entity_poly.type
_entity_poly.pdbx_seq_one_letter_code
_entity_poly.pdbx_strand_id
1 'polypeptide(L)'
;MDMKKYTKFVYLGVGLVLVLMAVGYFGRETFQPEFLDQSNVERTQAKAKSSYDQSTNAVRPDGRFEAPPIQGMKSPFRVNIWDSYIP
;
A
#
# COMPACT_ATOMS: atom_id res chain seq x y z
N MET A 1 53.13 -14.35 -8.09
CA MET A 1 51.73 -13.88 -8.01
C MET A 1 51.78 -12.37 -7.83
N ASP A 2 51.37 -11.58 -8.84
CA ASP A 2 51.62 -10.13 -8.89
C ASP A 2 50.75 -9.36 -7.89
N MET A 3 51.28 -9.16 -6.69
CA MET A 3 50.59 -8.55 -5.54
C MET A 3 50.09 -7.12 -5.82
N LYS A 4 50.73 -6.42 -6.77
CA LYS A 4 50.33 -5.09 -7.26
C LYS A 4 49.05 -5.11 -8.12
N LYS A 5 48.70 -6.25 -8.70
CA LYS A 5 47.46 -6.42 -9.49
C LYS A 5 46.26 -6.55 -8.56
N TYR A 6 46.40 -7.36 -7.51
CA TYR A 6 45.35 -7.59 -6.51
C TYR A 6 45.03 -6.36 -5.67
N THR A 7 46.04 -5.57 -5.31
CA THR A 7 45.82 -4.29 -4.59
C THR A 7 44.92 -3.33 -5.39
N LYS A 8 45.11 -3.21 -6.70
CA LYS A 8 44.23 -2.39 -7.56
C LYS A 8 42.79 -2.91 -7.57
N PHE A 9 42.59 -4.23 -7.65
CA PHE A 9 41.25 -4.83 -7.59
C PHE A 9 40.59 -4.63 -6.22
N VAL A 10 41.35 -4.68 -5.13
CA VAL A 10 40.86 -4.39 -3.78
C VAL A 10 40.40 -2.94 -3.65
N TYR A 11 41.21 -1.97 -4.10
CA TYR A 11 40.80 -0.56 -4.09
C TYR A 11 39.56 -0.29 -4.94
N LEU A 12 39.46 -0.95 -6.10
CA LEU A 12 38.31 -0.80 -6.99
C LEU A 12 37.04 -1.43 -6.38
N GLY A 13 37.17 -2.57 -5.72
CA GLY A 13 36.06 -3.20 -4.98
C GLY A 13 35.58 -2.34 -3.80
N VAL A 14 36.51 -1.78 -3.01
CA VAL A 14 36.17 -0.87 -1.90
C VAL A 14 35.49 0.40 -2.42
N GLY A 15 35.99 0.99 -3.50
CA GLY A 15 35.37 2.15 -4.15
C GLY A 15 33.94 1.87 -4.62
N LEU A 16 33.71 0.72 -5.25
CA LEU A 16 32.37 0.30 -5.69
C LEU A 16 31.40 0.16 -4.52
N VAL A 17 31.84 -0.49 -3.44
CA VAL A 17 31.00 -0.68 -2.23
C VAL A 17 30.62 0.66 -1.61
N LEU A 18 31.55 1.60 -1.51
CA LEU A 18 31.27 2.94 -0.98
C LEU A 18 30.27 3.72 -1.83
N VAL A 19 30.38 3.64 -3.16
CA VAL A 19 29.43 4.28 -4.08
C VAL A 19 28.02 3.68 -3.92
N LEU A 20 27.91 2.36 -3.85
CA LEU A 20 26.62 1.68 -3.65
C LEU A 20 25.96 2.07 -2.32
N MET A 21 26.75 2.17 -1.24
CA MET A 21 26.23 2.65 0.05
C MET A 21 25.77 4.11 -0.04
N ALA A 22 26.53 4.98 -0.70
CA ALA A 22 26.16 6.38 -0.85
C ALA A 22 24.85 6.53 -1.64
N VAL A 23 24.70 5.84 -2.76
CA VAL A 23 23.46 5.87 -3.55
C VAL A 23 22.27 5.33 -2.75
N GLY A 24 22.44 4.24 -2.01
CA GLY A 24 21.38 3.67 -1.18
C GLY A 24 21.03 4.51 0.07
N TYR A 25 21.95 5.35 0.54
CA TYR A 25 21.72 6.26 1.67
C TYR A 25 21.08 7.58 1.22
N PHE A 26 21.62 8.20 0.17
CA PHE A 26 21.15 9.49 -0.35
C PHE A 26 19.98 9.40 -1.32
N GLY A 27 19.75 8.25 -1.96
CA GLY A 27 18.62 8.01 -2.86
C GLY A 27 17.32 7.64 -2.15
N ARG A 28 17.27 7.68 -0.82
CA ARG A 28 16.03 7.48 -0.07
C ARG A 28 15.22 8.76 -0.12
N GLU A 29 14.28 8.83 -1.05
CA GLU A 29 13.23 9.83 -1.02
C GLU A 29 12.38 9.59 0.25
N THR A 30 12.46 10.51 1.20
CA THR A 30 11.55 10.52 2.34
C THR A 30 10.15 10.80 1.83
N PHE A 31 9.23 9.87 2.03
CA PHE A 31 7.81 10.12 1.76
C PHE A 31 7.38 11.34 2.57
N GLN A 32 7.14 12.44 1.86
CA GLN A 32 6.64 13.68 2.44
C GLN A 32 5.21 13.41 2.91
N PRO A 33 4.95 13.37 4.23
CA PRO A 33 3.64 12.98 4.77
C PRO A 33 2.53 13.98 4.40
N GLU A 34 2.91 15.16 3.92
CA GLU A 34 2.04 16.23 3.44
C GLU A 34 1.26 15.86 2.16
N PHE A 35 1.72 14.88 1.38
CA PHE A 35 1.01 14.38 0.19
C PHE A 35 0.19 13.11 0.45
N LEU A 36 0.24 12.57 1.68
CA LEU A 36 -0.59 11.43 2.04
C LEU A 36 -2.01 11.94 2.30
N ASP A 37 -2.99 11.52 1.51
CA ASP A 37 -4.40 11.88 1.70
C ASP A 37 -4.91 11.36 3.06
N GLN A 38 -5.04 12.28 4.02
CA GLN A 38 -5.53 11.98 5.38
C GLN A 38 -7.04 12.09 5.52
N SER A 39 -7.79 12.40 4.45
CA SER A 39 -9.24 12.59 4.51
C SER A 39 -9.98 11.36 5.05
N ASN A 40 -9.46 10.16 4.81
CA ASN A 40 -10.02 8.92 5.35
C ASN A 40 -9.75 8.74 6.85
N VAL A 41 -8.60 9.20 7.35
CA VAL A 41 -8.29 9.20 8.80
C VAL A 41 -9.20 10.20 9.51
N GLU A 42 -9.39 11.38 8.93
CA GLU A 42 -10.28 12.42 9.45
C GLU A 42 -11.73 11.93 9.55
N ARG A 43 -12.27 11.33 8.48
CA ARG A 43 -13.62 10.74 8.48
C ARG A 43 -13.78 9.64 9.52
N THR A 44 -12.75 8.81 9.72
CA THR A 44 -12.76 7.72 10.70
C THR A 44 -12.78 8.27 12.13
N GLN A 45 -11.97 9.28 12.42
CA GLN A 45 -11.98 9.94 13.74
C GLN A 45 -13.30 10.67 14.01
N ALA A 46 -13.86 11.35 13.00
CA ALA A 46 -15.15 12.02 13.12
C ALA A 46 -16.28 11.04 13.43
N LYS A 47 -16.24 9.82 12.85
CA LYS A 47 -17.25 8.78 13.07
C LYS A 47 -16.97 7.90 14.30
N ALA A 48 -15.79 7.95 14.91
CA ALA A 48 -15.46 7.16 16.10
C ALA A 48 -16.35 7.47 17.32
N LYS A 49 -16.93 8.66 17.41
CA LYS A 49 -17.87 9.06 18.48
C LYS A 49 -19.34 8.82 18.13
N SER A 50 -19.64 8.42 16.90
CA SER A 50 -21.00 8.17 16.44
C SER A 50 -21.32 6.68 16.48
N SER A 51 -22.10 6.26 17.48
CA SER A 51 -22.63 4.88 17.54
C SER A 51 -23.69 4.60 16.46
N TYR A 52 -24.17 5.63 15.76
CA TYR A 52 -25.31 5.56 14.83
C TYR A 52 -24.92 5.63 13.35
N ASP A 53 -23.81 6.28 13.00
CA ASP A 53 -23.37 6.44 11.61
C ASP A 53 -22.09 5.63 11.36
N GLN A 54 -22.25 4.31 11.32
CA GLN A 54 -21.19 3.38 10.92
C GLN A 54 -21.13 3.26 9.40
N SER A 55 -20.66 4.30 8.72
CA SER A 55 -20.19 4.11 7.34
C SER A 55 -18.80 3.48 7.38
N THR A 56 -18.71 2.18 7.13
CA THR A 56 -17.42 1.56 6.81
C THR A 56 -16.93 2.13 5.48
N ASN A 57 -15.63 2.00 5.15
CA ASN A 57 -15.09 2.35 3.84
C ASN A 57 -15.75 1.48 2.75
N ALA A 58 -16.96 1.85 2.35
CA ALA A 58 -17.74 1.19 1.33
C ALA A 58 -17.21 1.63 -0.03
N VAL A 59 -16.03 1.13 -0.40
CA VAL A 59 -15.63 1.12 -1.80
C VAL A 59 -16.63 0.24 -2.51
N ARG A 60 -17.51 0.87 -3.31
CA ARG A 60 -18.30 0.13 -4.28
C ARG A 60 -17.33 -0.26 -5.39
N PRO A 61 -17.05 -1.55 -5.61
CA PRO A 61 -16.48 -2.00 -6.86
C PRO A 61 -17.35 -1.42 -7.97
N ASP A 62 -16.70 -0.86 -8.96
CA ASP A 62 -17.19 -0.17 -10.14
C ASP A 62 -18.04 -1.04 -11.09
N GLY A 63 -18.67 -2.10 -10.56
CA GLY A 63 -19.58 -2.98 -11.28
C GLY A 63 -18.88 -3.91 -12.27
N ARG A 64 -17.55 -3.86 -12.39
CA ARG A 64 -16.76 -4.64 -13.36
C ARG A 64 -16.31 -6.00 -12.84
N PHE A 65 -17.11 -6.63 -11.99
CA PHE A 65 -16.85 -7.99 -11.54
C PHE A 65 -17.78 -8.89 -12.35
N GLU A 66 -17.21 -9.66 -13.27
CA GLU A 66 -17.89 -10.77 -13.95
C GLU A 66 -18.16 -11.87 -12.91
N ALA A 67 -19.15 -11.66 -12.05
CA ALA A 67 -19.65 -12.68 -11.15
C ALA A 67 -20.82 -13.41 -11.83
N PRO A 68 -20.87 -14.75 -11.77
CA PRO A 68 -22.03 -15.50 -12.24
C PRO A 68 -23.29 -15.05 -11.49
N PRO A 69 -24.48 -15.10 -12.12
CA PRO A 69 -25.72 -14.64 -11.49
C PRO A 69 -25.96 -15.39 -10.18
N ILE A 70 -25.90 -14.67 -9.07
CA ILE A 70 -26.12 -15.24 -7.74
C ILE A 70 -27.61 -15.58 -7.65
N GLN A 71 -27.94 -16.84 -7.39
CA GLN A 71 -29.32 -17.29 -7.19
C GLN A 71 -29.81 -16.79 -5.83
N GLY A 72 -30.99 -16.15 -5.80
CA GLY A 72 -31.63 -15.69 -4.58
C GLY A 72 -32.20 -14.26 -4.65
N MET A 73 -32.90 -13.84 -3.61
CA MET A 73 -33.33 -12.45 -3.44
C MET A 73 -32.24 -11.64 -2.76
N LYS A 74 -31.91 -10.46 -3.32
CA LYS A 74 -30.95 -9.54 -2.70
C LYS A 74 -31.45 -9.09 -1.34
N SER A 75 -30.66 -9.34 -0.30
CA SER A 75 -31.00 -8.92 1.06
C SER A 75 -30.75 -7.41 1.22
N PRO A 76 -31.49 -6.73 2.11
CA PRO A 76 -31.24 -5.32 2.42
C PRO A 76 -29.94 -5.11 3.21
N PHE A 77 -29.33 -6.17 3.72
CA PHE A 77 -28.08 -6.13 4.47
C PHE A 77 -26.90 -6.42 3.53
N ARG A 78 -25.79 -5.68 3.70
CA ARG A 78 -24.55 -5.91 2.94
C ARG A 78 -23.43 -6.26 3.90
N VAL A 79 -22.55 -7.16 3.47
CA VAL A 79 -21.32 -7.48 4.20
C VAL A 79 -20.16 -6.89 3.42
N ASN A 80 -19.59 -5.80 3.94
CA ASN A 80 -18.49 -5.07 3.32
C ASN A 80 -18.78 -4.62 1.87
N ILE A 81 -18.04 -5.20 0.93
CA ILE A 81 -18.02 -4.84 -0.48
C ILE A 81 -19.06 -5.64 -1.28
N TRP A 82 -19.55 -6.75 -0.74
CA TRP A 82 -20.43 -7.69 -1.45
C TRP A 82 -21.89 -7.53 -1.04
N ASP A 83 -22.77 -7.63 -2.04
CA ASP A 83 -24.21 -7.79 -1.81
C ASP A 83 -24.47 -9.21 -1.27
N SER A 84 -25.32 -9.33 -0.26
CA SER A 84 -25.74 -10.63 0.27
C SER A 84 -27.07 -11.06 -0.34
N TYR A 85 -27.23 -12.37 -0.54
CA TYR A 85 -28.42 -12.96 -1.15
C TYR A 85 -29.01 -14.00 -0.20
N ILE A 86 -30.34 -14.02 -0.11
CA ILE A 86 -31.08 -15.06 0.61
C ILE A 86 -31.28 -16.21 -0.40
N PRO A 87 -30.76 -17.42 -0.12
CA PRO A 87 -30.91 -18.58 -1.01
C PRO A 87 -32.38 -19.00 -1.17
#